data_AF-X1GE52-F1
#
_entry.id   AF-X1GE52-F1
#
_cell.length_a   1.000
_cell.length_b   1.000
_cell.length_c   1.000
_cell.angle_alpha   90.00
_cell.angle_beta   90.00
_cell.angle_gamma   90.00
#
_symmetry.space_group_name_H-M   'P 1'
#
loop_
_entity.id
_entity.type
_entity.pdbx_description
1 polymer ?
#
loop_
_entity_poly.entity_id
_entity_poly.type
_entity_poly.pdbx_seq_one_letter_code
_entity_poly.pdbx_strand_id
1 'polypeptide(L)' 'MINLHPAAPGGPKGTWQEVIWQLIDSRAKETGVMMHLVTPELDEGPPVTYCAFPIRGKLFDRYW' A
#
# COMPACT_ATOMS: atom_id res chain seq x y z
N MET A 1 17.54 -9.01 1.01
CA MET A 1 16.36 -9.30 0.15
C MET A 1 15.57 -8.02 0.01
N ILE A 2 15.01 -7.74 -1.16
CA ILE A 2 14.12 -6.59 -1.42
C ILE A 2 12.73 -7.15 -1.71
N ASN A 3 11.70 -6.58 -1.08
CA ASN A 3 10.29 -6.89 -1.34
C ASN A 3 9.62 -5.73 -2.07
N LEU A 4 8.68 -6.04 -2.97
CA LEU A 4 7.80 -5.08 -3.61
C LEU A 4 6.43 -5.17 -2.93
N HIS A 5 6.09 -4.15 -2.15
CA HIS A 5 4.90 -4.10 -1.32
C HIS A 5 3.83 -3.18 -1.92
N PRO A 6 2.55 -3.60 -2.02
CA PRO A 6 1.48 -2.80 -2.63
C PRO A 6 0.88 -1.73 -1.70
N ALA A 7 1.70 -1.10 -0.85
CA ALA A 7 1.32 0.06 -0.06
C ALA A 7 2.45 1.10 0.00
N ALA A 8 2.09 2.36 0.23
CA ALA A 8 3.06 3.41 0.56
C ALA A 8 3.74 3.12 1.92
N PRO A 9 4.90 3.75 2.23
CA PRO A 9 5.50 3.65 3.55
C PRO A 9 4.49 4.03 4.65
N GLY A 10 4.38 3.17 5.68
CA GLY A 10 3.41 3.34 6.76
C GLY A 10 1.97 2.94 6.40
N GLY A 11 1.74 2.44 5.19
CA GLY A 11 0.44 1.93 4.75
C GLY A 11 0.11 0.53 5.30
N PRO A 12 -1.01 -0.06 4.83
CA PRO A 12 -1.44 -1.40 5.22
C PRO A 12 -0.37 -2.47 4.97
N LYS A 13 -0.37 -3.50 5.83
CA LYS A 13 0.57 -4.63 5.78
C LYS A 13 -0.13 -5.92 5.40
N GLY A 14 0.65 -6.90 4.96
CA GLY A 14 0.18 -8.23 4.60
C GLY A 14 0.09 -8.44 3.09
N THR A 15 -0.63 -9.50 2.71
CA THR A 15 -0.89 -9.85 1.31
C THR A 15 -1.61 -8.72 0.58
N TRP A 16 -1.50 -8.70 -0.75
CA TRP A 16 -2.16 -7.68 -1.57
C TRP A 16 -3.69 -7.66 -1.36
N GLN A 17 -4.33 -8.81 -1.07
CA GLN A 17 -5.75 -8.85 -0.73
C GLN A 17 -6.06 -8.14 0.58
N GLU A 18 -5.27 -8.40 1.63
CA GLU A 18 -5.43 -7.76 2.94
C GLU A 18 -5.22 -6.25 2.83
N VAL A 19 -4.24 -5.82 2.04
CA VAL A 19 -4.00 -4.41 1.75
C VAL A 19 -5.21 -3.78 1.06
N ILE A 20 -5.76 -4.40 0.02
CA ILE A 20 -6.96 -3.89 -0.69
C ILE A 20 -8.14 -3.75 0.27
N TRP A 21 -8.41 -4.78 1.08
CA TRP A 21 -9.52 -4.74 2.04
C TRP A 21 -9.36 -3.63 3.08
N GLN A 22 -8.16 -3.43 3.62
CA GLN A 22 -7.87 -2.34 4.56
C GLN A 22 -8.03 -0.95 3.92
N LEU A 23 -7.65 -0.77 2.65
CA LEU A 23 -7.85 0.49 1.91
C LEU A 23 -9.34 0.80 1.67
N ILE A 24 -10.13 -0.22 1.36
CA ILE A 24 -11.59 -0.09 1.20
C ILE A 24 -12.22 0.29 2.54
N ASP A 25 -11.93 -0.47 3.60
CA ASP A 25 -12.49 -0.29 4.94
C ASP A 25 -12.16 1.09 5.53
N SER A 26 -10.90 1.52 5.41
CA SER A 26 -10.44 2.84 5.86
C SER A 26 -10.93 4.00 4.99
N ARG A 27 -11.67 3.73 3.91
CA ARG A 27 -12.12 4.75 2.95
C ARG A 27 -10.95 5.59 2.42
N ALA A 28 -9.80 4.94 2.19
CA ALA A 28 -8.60 5.61 1.73
C ALA A 28 -8.81 6.34 0.39
N LYS A 29 -8.15 7.48 0.23
CA LYS A 29 -8.18 8.29 -1.00
C LYS A 29 -6.99 8.02 -1.91
N GLU A 30 -5.90 7.54 -1.32
CA GLU A 30 -4.63 7.25 -1.98
C GLU A 30 -4.00 5.98 -1.39
N THR A 31 -3.09 5.39 -2.15
CA THR A 31 -2.17 4.35 -1.68
C THR A 31 -0.82 4.56 -2.38
N GLY A 32 0.06 3.56 -2.35
CA GLY A 32 1.30 3.57 -3.09
C GLY A 32 1.84 2.17 -3.34
N VAL A 33 3.05 2.12 -3.88
CA VAL A 33 3.86 0.92 -3.99
C VAL A 33 5.24 1.25 -3.44
N MET A 34 5.80 0.35 -2.65
CA MET A 34 7.09 0.52 -1.98
C MET A 34 8.01 -0.65 -2.27
N MET A 35 9.27 -0.37 -2.61
CA MET A 35 10.36 -1.35 -2.52
C MET A 35 11.08 -1.13 -1.20
N HIS A 36 11.23 -2.16 -0.37
CA HIS A 36 11.90 -2.04 0.93
C HIS A 36 12.83 -3.22 1.22
N LEU A 37 13.78 -3.01 2.14
CA LEU A 37 14.61 -4.10 2.67
C LEU A 37 13.73 -5.02 3.53
N VAL A 38 13.89 -6.34 3.38
CA VAL A 38 13.14 -7.29 4.21
C VAL A 38 13.76 -7.39 5.60
N THR A 39 12.92 -7.29 6.63
CA THR A 39 13.24 -7.46 8.06
C THR A 39 12.31 -8.54 8.66
N PRO A 40 12.60 -9.04 9.87
CA PRO A 40 11.68 -9.96 10.57
C PRO A 40 10.29 -9.37 10.83
N GLU A 41 10.21 -8.05 10.99
CA GLU A 41 8.97 -7.30 11.14
C GLU A 41 8.29 -7.14 9.77
N LEU A 42 7.08 -7.69 9.63
CA LEU A 42 6.33 -7.74 8.37
C LEU A 42 6.14 -6.34 7.76
N ASP A 43 6.64 -6.16 6.54
CA ASP A 43 6.51 -4.92 5.75
C ASP A 43 7.03 -3.64 6.45
N GLU A 44 7.93 -3.77 7.42
CA GLU A 44 8.45 -2.64 8.24
C GLU A 44 9.91 -2.27 7.95
N GLY A 45 10.58 -2.97 7.04
CA GLY A 45 11.95 -2.62 6.73
C GLY A 45 12.07 -1.27 6.01
N PRO A 46 13.25 -0.65 6.04
CA PRO A 46 13.45 0.70 5.50
C PRO A 46 13.15 0.76 3.99
N PRO A 47 12.40 1.78 3.52
CA PRO A 47 12.09 1.94 2.10
C PRO A 47 13.36 2.26 1.30
N VAL A 48 13.50 1.58 0.16
CA VAL A 48 14.51 1.88 -0.87
C VAL A 48 13.97 2.95 -1.84
N THR A 49 12.72 2.80 -2.25
CA THR A 49 11.98 3.78 -3.07
C THR A 49 10.48 3.52 -2.96
N TYR A 50 9.66 4.52 -3.28
CA TYR A 50 8.22 4.40 -3.31
C TYR A 50 7.59 5.42 -4.26
N CYS A 51 6.34 5.17 -4.65
CA CYS A 51 5.47 6.17 -5.23
C CYS A 51 4.09 6.10 -4.57
N ALA A 52 3.37 7.21 -4.57
CA ALA A 52 1.98 7.29 -4.11
C ALA A 52 1.08 7.73 -5.27
N PHE A 53 -0.17 7.29 -5.23
CA PHE A 53 -1.17 7.59 -6.26
C PHE A 53 -2.59 7.57 -5.68
N PRO A 54 -3.51 8.40 -6.22
CA PRO A 54 -4.90 8.39 -5.80
C PRO A 54 -5.58 7.07 -6.23
N ILE A 55 -6.40 6.51 -5.34
CA ILE A 55 -7.26 5.34 -5.61
C ILE A 55 -8.74 5.71 -5.68
N ARG A 56 -9.06 6.98 -5.44
CA ARG A 56 -10.35 7.61 -5.71
C ARG A 56 -10.24 8.65 -6.82
N GLY A 57 -11.37 9.03 -7.38
CA GLY A 57 -11.49 10.02 -8.45
C GLY A 57 -12.08 9.47 -9.74
N LYS A 58 -12.69 10.37 -10.52
CA LYS A 58 -13.19 10.11 -11.88
C LYS A 58 -14.15 8.92 -11.92
N LEU A 59 -13.81 7.89 -12.69
CA LEU A 59 -14.66 6.71 -12.88
C LEU A 59 -14.70 5.81 -11.65
N PHE A 60 -13.74 5.92 -10.73
CA PHE A 60 -13.61 5.06 -9.55
C PHE A 60 -14.45 5.50 -8.36
N ASP A 61 -14.84 6.78 -8.28
CA ASP A 61 -15.62 7.31 -7.15
C ASP A 61 -16.94 6.59 -6.93
N ARG A 62 -17.54 6.03 -7.99
CA ARG A 62 -18.81 5.30 -7.91
C ARG A 62 -18.71 3.95 -7.18
N TYR A 63 -17.50 3.45 -6.97
CA TYR A 63 -17.23 2.13 -6.40
C TYR A 63 -16.72 2.19 -4.96
N TRP A 64 -16.73 3.38 -4.35
CA TRP A 64 -16.13 3.67 -3.04
C TRP A 64 -17.15 4.22 -2.04
#